data_AF-A0A428REX6-F1
#
_entry.id   AF-A0A428REX6-F1
#
_cell.length_a   1.000
_cell.length_b   1.000
_cell.length_c   1.000
_cell.angle_alpha   90.00
_cell.angle_beta   90.00
_cell.angle_gamma   90.00
#
_symmetry.space_group_name_H-M   'P 1'
#
loop_
_entity.id
_entity.type
_entity.pdbx_description
1 polymer ?
#
loop_
_entity_poly.entity_id
_entity_poly.type
_entity_poly.pdbx_seq_one_letter_code
_entity_poly.pdbx_strand_id
1 'polypeptide(L)'
;MSFPHLRELQLDSIQLGSLEILSFFSSPLRSIYLQYLDIISPALPQIHHRHLRDLKAFALLYLPGDSEQCEEIVHFITQHSHLEKLLIHEACGAIGELAELDRHIIPALASHNFSNLRSLSLAWGGGMFEDAPYPHDVHIPKQALLTIGNIVSLEQLYLCAGLNIGRECQWAVDHAELVTCLGKLKKLRKLALVQDTYPIAGGAIGIDSELYYESFVVTRNMIEDSELRPELDDEESDEDDEMEINDDNYEGTMEMRWWNRAHRNRMLDHAEKYAAVLPELEWMLCGKWPIGRD
;
A
#
# COMPACT_ATOMS: atom_id res chain seq x y z
N MET A 1 -26.53 -3.12 26.25
CA MET A 1 -27.17 -3.91 25.16
C MET A 1 -26.20 -5.02 24.74
N SER A 2 -26.68 -6.15 24.22
CA SER A 2 -25.83 -7.26 23.77
C SER A 2 -26.21 -7.66 22.35
N PHE A 3 -25.21 -7.87 21.48
CA PHE A 3 -25.41 -8.20 20.07
C PHE A 3 -24.88 -9.62 19.78
N PRO A 4 -25.57 -10.69 20.24
CA PRO A 4 -25.04 -12.06 20.24
C PRO A 4 -24.74 -12.64 18.85
N HIS A 5 -25.26 -12.02 17.79
CA HIS A 5 -25.05 -12.43 16.40
C HIS A 5 -24.15 -11.48 15.61
N LEU A 6 -23.62 -10.42 16.24
CA LEU A 6 -22.71 -9.49 15.58
C LEU A 6 -21.37 -10.18 15.30
N ARG A 7 -21.03 -10.26 14.02
CA ARG A 7 -19.79 -10.87 13.52
C ARG A 7 -18.83 -9.85 12.91
N GLU A 8 -19.34 -8.72 12.44
CA GLU A 8 -18.55 -7.71 11.75
C GLU A 8 -18.86 -6.38 12.41
N LEU A 9 -17.80 -5.70 12.86
CA LEU A 9 -17.88 -4.38 13.45
C LEU A 9 -17.05 -3.44 12.59
N GLN A 10 -17.72 -2.46 11.99
CA GLN A 10 -17.08 -1.35 11.30
C GLN A 10 -17.53 -0.07 11.97
N LEU A 11 -16.57 0.68 12.49
CA LEU A 11 -16.75 2.02 13.02
C LEU A 11 -16.01 2.97 12.08
N ASP A 12 -16.70 4.04 11.68
CA ASP A 12 -16.18 5.05 10.76
C ASP A 12 -16.57 6.42 11.28
N SER A 13 -15.60 7.10 11.90
CA SER A 13 -15.75 8.47 12.39
C SER A 13 -16.90 8.63 13.40
N ILE A 14 -17.12 7.65 14.28
CA ILE A 14 -18.21 7.68 15.25
C ILE A 14 -17.66 7.96 16.65
N GLN A 15 -18.15 9.03 17.29
CA GLN A 15 -17.86 9.29 18.69
C GLN A 15 -18.73 8.38 19.58
N LEU A 16 -18.14 7.29 20.05
CA LEU A 16 -18.75 6.40 21.02
C LEU A 16 -18.05 6.51 22.38
N GLY A 17 -18.83 6.45 23.45
CA GLY A 17 -18.28 6.27 24.80
C GLY A 17 -17.67 4.88 24.98
N SER A 18 -16.81 4.74 26.00
CA SER A 18 -16.11 3.48 26.23
C SER A 18 -17.06 2.32 26.55
N LEU A 19 -18.17 2.57 27.24
CA LEU A 19 -19.15 1.53 27.58
C LEU A 19 -19.89 1.01 26.35
N GLU A 20 -20.24 1.92 25.42
CA GLU A 20 -20.86 1.60 24.15
C GLU A 20 -19.92 0.73 23.30
N ILE A 21 -18.65 1.12 23.20
CA ILE A 21 -17.62 0.35 22.48
C ILE A 21 -17.50 -1.05 23.07
N LEU A 22 -17.30 -1.17 24.39
CA LEU A 22 -17.13 -2.46 25.06
C LEU A 22 -18.33 -3.39 24.93
N SER A 23 -19.53 -2.84 24.70
CA SER A 23 -20.73 -3.65 24.46
C SER A 23 -20.63 -4.49 23.18
N PHE A 24 -19.92 -4.00 22.14
CA PHE A 24 -19.70 -4.74 20.90
C PHE A 24 -18.71 -5.89 21.05
N PHE A 25 -17.66 -5.71 21.87
CA PHE A 25 -16.62 -6.72 22.14
C PHE A 25 -17.09 -7.86 23.05
N SER A 26 -18.37 -7.89 23.44
CA SER A 26 -19.01 -9.05 24.06
C SER A 26 -19.62 -10.00 23.02
N SER A 27 -19.61 -9.60 21.74
CA SER A 27 -20.14 -10.37 20.62
C SER A 27 -19.04 -11.27 20.02
N PRO A 28 -19.40 -12.36 19.33
CA PRO A 28 -18.44 -13.29 18.75
C PRO A 28 -17.90 -12.75 17.41
N LEU A 29 -17.19 -11.61 17.48
CA LEU A 29 -16.68 -10.87 16.34
C LEU A 29 -15.67 -11.69 15.54
N ARG A 30 -15.83 -11.64 14.22
CA ARG A 30 -14.96 -12.22 13.20
C ARG A 30 -14.15 -11.16 12.46
N SER A 31 -14.69 -9.95 12.31
CA SER A 31 -14.01 -8.83 11.66
C SER A 31 -14.20 -7.55 12.46
N ILE A 32 -13.11 -6.80 12.63
CA ILE A 32 -13.10 -5.49 13.26
C ILE A 32 -12.39 -4.52 12.32
N TYR A 33 -13.04 -3.40 12.06
CA TYR A 33 -12.51 -2.28 11.30
C TYR A 33 -12.72 -1.00 12.10
N LEU A 34 -11.63 -0.27 12.37
CA LEU A 34 -11.60 0.93 13.19
C LEU A 34 -10.85 2.05 12.45
N GLN A 35 -11.32 3.28 12.61
CA GLN A 35 -10.58 4.48 12.21
C GLN A 35 -10.03 5.23 13.42
N TYR A 36 -9.08 6.15 13.19
CA TYR A 36 -8.35 6.92 14.22
C TYR A 36 -9.23 7.40 15.38
N LEU A 37 -10.35 8.03 15.03
CA LEU A 37 -11.25 8.69 15.98
C LEU A 37 -12.01 7.71 16.88
N ASP A 38 -12.04 6.41 16.53
CA ASP A 38 -12.70 5.37 17.31
C ASP A 38 -11.77 4.79 18.40
N ILE A 39 -10.45 4.98 18.26
CA ILE A 39 -9.39 4.37 19.11
C ILE A 39 -8.83 5.29 20.19
N ILE A 40 -9.10 6.60 20.11
CA ILE A 40 -8.84 7.53 21.22
C ILE A 40 -9.77 7.22 22.43
N SER A 41 -10.60 6.18 22.34
CA SER A 41 -11.46 5.75 23.43
C SER A 41 -10.64 5.10 24.58
N PRO A 42 -10.92 5.46 25.84
CA PRO A 42 -10.46 4.75 27.05
C PRO A 42 -10.78 3.24 27.09
N ALA A 43 -11.49 2.72 26.09
CA ALA A 43 -11.82 1.33 25.92
C ALA A 43 -10.65 0.47 25.42
N LEU A 44 -9.62 1.05 24.77
CA LEU A 44 -8.52 0.29 24.16
C LEU A 44 -7.86 -0.71 25.14
N PRO A 45 -7.42 -0.30 26.34
CA PRO A 45 -6.79 -1.23 27.30
C PRO A 45 -7.75 -2.36 27.73
N GLN A 46 -9.05 -2.08 27.75
CA GLN A 46 -10.08 -3.03 28.15
C GLN A 46 -10.46 -4.00 27.02
N ILE A 47 -10.23 -3.60 25.76
CA ILE A 47 -10.36 -4.45 24.58
C ILE A 47 -9.22 -5.47 24.54
N HIS A 48 -8.00 -5.09 24.95
CA HIS A 48 -6.84 -5.99 24.88
C HIS A 48 -6.93 -7.17 25.85
N HIS A 49 -7.67 -7.06 26.94
CA HIS A 49 -7.89 -8.22 27.80
C HIS A 49 -8.92 -9.22 27.23
N ARG A 50 -9.56 -8.92 26.10
CA ARG A 50 -10.56 -9.78 25.48
C ARG A 50 -9.96 -10.61 24.37
N HIS A 51 -9.93 -11.91 24.60
CA HIS A 51 -9.57 -12.88 23.59
C HIS A 51 -10.77 -13.21 22.69
N LEU A 52 -10.81 -12.61 21.50
CA LEU A 52 -11.84 -12.84 20.48
C LEU A 52 -11.50 -14.08 19.65
N ARG A 53 -11.95 -15.23 20.11
CA ARG A 53 -11.64 -16.56 19.52
C ARG A 53 -12.00 -16.68 18.04
N ASP A 54 -13.02 -15.95 17.59
CA ASP A 54 -13.51 -16.03 16.20
C ASP A 54 -12.90 -14.95 15.29
N LEU A 55 -12.07 -14.04 15.83
CA LEU A 55 -11.53 -12.89 15.11
C LEU A 55 -10.55 -13.32 14.02
N LYS A 56 -10.90 -13.05 12.76
CA LYS A 56 -10.09 -13.39 11.59
C LYS A 56 -9.56 -12.17 10.86
N ALA A 57 -10.17 -11.00 11.03
CA ALA A 57 -9.75 -9.78 10.37
C ALA A 57 -9.71 -8.61 11.36
N PHE A 58 -8.59 -7.88 11.36
CA PHE A 58 -8.43 -6.65 12.09
C PHE A 58 -7.88 -5.57 11.15
N ALA A 59 -8.54 -4.41 11.15
CA ALA A 59 -8.16 -3.27 10.35
C ALA A 59 -8.15 -2.00 11.19
N LEU A 60 -7.06 -1.25 11.07
CA LEU A 60 -6.85 0.06 11.66
C LEU A 60 -6.22 0.99 10.63
N LEU A 61 -6.97 2.00 10.19
CA LEU A 61 -6.51 2.93 9.15
C LEU A 61 -5.56 4.04 9.64
N TYR A 62 -5.36 4.16 10.95
CA TYR A 62 -4.54 5.22 11.52
C TYR A 62 -4.00 4.79 12.87
N LEU A 63 -2.70 4.48 12.91
CA LEU A 63 -2.01 4.27 14.16
C LEU A 63 -2.03 5.53 15.03
N PRO A 64 -2.22 5.39 16.35
CA PRO A 64 -2.07 6.50 17.27
C PRO A 64 -0.60 6.93 17.31
N GLY A 65 -0.33 8.24 17.33
CA GLY A 65 1.02 8.76 17.55
C GLY A 65 1.49 8.68 19.01
N ASP A 66 0.73 7.99 19.86
CA ASP A 66 1.09 7.71 21.25
C ASP A 66 1.62 6.27 21.35
N SER A 67 2.86 6.15 21.81
CA SER A 67 3.58 4.88 21.85
C SER A 67 2.92 3.86 22.79
N GLU A 68 2.37 4.29 23.94
CA GLU A 68 1.66 3.39 24.86
C GLU A 68 0.41 2.79 24.20
N GLN A 69 -0.36 3.60 23.48
CA GLN A 69 -1.51 3.11 22.70
C GLN A 69 -1.09 2.16 21.55
N CYS A 70 0.08 2.38 20.95
CA CYS A 70 0.62 1.46 19.94
C CYS A 70 1.04 0.11 20.54
N GLU A 71 1.67 0.08 21.71
CA GLU A 71 2.02 -1.16 22.43
C GLU A 71 0.78 -1.99 22.76
N GLU A 72 -0.26 -1.30 23.18
CA GLU A 72 -1.58 -1.82 23.44
C GLU A 72 -2.20 -2.49 22.17
N ILE A 73 -2.11 -1.83 21.00
CA ILE A 73 -2.51 -2.41 19.70
C ILE A 73 -1.65 -3.63 19.35
N VAL A 74 -0.33 -3.57 19.57
CA VAL A 74 0.57 -4.70 19.37
C VAL A 74 0.14 -5.89 20.23
N HIS A 75 -0.17 -5.66 21.50
CA HIS A 75 -0.65 -6.69 22.40
C HIS A 75 -1.97 -7.31 21.90
N PHE A 76 -2.88 -6.47 21.38
CA PHE A 76 -4.10 -6.93 20.72
C PHE A 76 -3.85 -7.84 19.51
N ILE A 77 -2.95 -7.45 18.61
CA ILE A 77 -2.73 -8.22 17.39
C ILE A 77 -2.03 -9.55 17.71
N THR A 78 -1.04 -9.51 18.59
CA THR A 78 -0.18 -10.67 18.93
C THR A 78 -0.89 -11.76 19.72
N GLN A 79 -1.90 -11.42 20.54
CA GLN A 79 -2.72 -12.44 21.21
C GLN A 79 -3.67 -13.21 20.26
N HIS A 80 -3.93 -12.68 19.05
CA HIS A 80 -4.84 -13.27 18.06
C HIS A 80 -4.05 -13.94 16.92
N SER A 81 -3.25 -14.95 17.24
CA SER A 81 -2.41 -15.70 16.27
C SER A 81 -3.19 -16.41 15.14
N HIS A 82 -4.51 -16.51 15.25
CA HIS A 82 -5.43 -17.05 14.24
C HIS A 82 -5.93 -16.00 13.23
N LEU A 83 -5.48 -14.74 13.32
CA LEU A 83 -5.80 -13.71 12.33
C LEU A 83 -5.41 -14.14 10.92
N GLU A 84 -6.34 -13.96 10.00
CA GLU A 84 -6.18 -14.23 8.56
C GLU A 84 -5.92 -12.93 7.78
N LYS A 85 -6.41 -11.79 8.27
CA LYS A 85 -6.25 -10.47 7.63
C LYS A 85 -5.83 -9.41 8.64
N LEU A 86 -4.81 -8.65 8.27
CA LEU A 86 -4.31 -7.52 9.06
C LEU A 86 -4.13 -6.32 8.14
N LEU A 87 -4.77 -5.22 8.50
CA LEU A 87 -4.58 -3.93 7.85
C LEU A 87 -4.18 -2.92 8.92
N ILE A 88 -3.00 -2.34 8.82
CA ILE A 88 -2.52 -1.30 9.73
C ILE A 88 -1.90 -0.19 8.89
N HIS A 89 -2.52 0.99 8.93
CA HIS A 89 -2.00 2.17 8.27
C HIS A 89 -1.59 3.20 9.30
N GLU A 90 -0.50 3.89 9.01
CA GLU A 90 0.01 4.98 9.80
C GLU A 90 -0.59 6.32 9.31
N ALA A 91 -0.51 7.35 10.14
CA ALA A 91 -0.83 8.71 9.70
C ALA A 91 0.14 9.15 8.59
N CYS A 92 -0.39 9.77 7.53
CA CYS A 92 0.41 10.12 6.36
C CYS A 92 1.59 11.08 6.65
N GLY A 93 1.49 11.91 7.68
CA GLY A 93 2.56 12.81 8.13
C GLY A 93 3.55 12.19 9.12
N ALA A 94 3.42 10.91 9.47
CA ALA A 94 4.28 10.26 10.44
C ALA A 94 5.70 10.06 9.90
N ILE A 95 6.70 10.57 10.63
CA ILE A 95 8.13 10.39 10.37
C ILE A 95 8.90 10.33 11.69
N GLY A 96 10.11 9.77 11.66
CA GLY A 96 11.02 9.78 12.81
C GLY A 96 10.40 9.12 14.05
N GLU A 97 10.31 9.89 15.15
CA GLU A 97 9.73 9.39 16.40
C GLU A 97 8.23 9.07 16.32
N LEU A 98 7.52 9.63 15.33
CA LEU A 98 6.08 9.38 15.11
C LEU A 98 5.82 8.20 14.17
N ALA A 99 6.86 7.58 13.59
CA ALA A 99 6.76 6.43 12.69
C ALA A 99 6.57 5.12 13.49
N GLU A 100 5.41 4.99 14.13
CA GLU A 100 5.05 3.87 15.00
C GLU A 100 4.93 2.51 14.28
N LEU A 101 4.71 2.50 12.97
CA LEU A 101 4.66 1.26 12.18
C LEU A 101 5.99 0.49 12.29
N ASP A 102 7.11 1.18 12.09
CA ASP A 102 8.45 0.58 12.19
C ASP A 102 8.90 0.37 13.63
N ARG A 103 8.41 1.18 14.57
CA ARG A 103 8.76 1.07 16.00
C ARG A 103 8.05 -0.06 16.72
N HIS A 104 6.78 -0.31 16.39
CA HIS A 104 5.92 -1.25 17.14
C HIS A 104 5.39 -2.39 16.28
N ILE A 105 4.84 -2.11 15.11
CA ILE A 105 4.13 -3.12 14.30
C ILE A 105 5.10 -4.07 13.60
N ILE A 106 6.14 -3.55 12.94
CA ILE A 106 7.14 -4.39 12.27
C ILE A 106 7.87 -5.31 13.26
N PRO A 107 8.35 -4.85 14.44
CA PRO A 107 8.92 -5.74 15.45
C PRO A 107 7.94 -6.80 15.95
N ALA A 108 6.66 -6.47 16.11
CA ALA A 108 5.63 -7.43 16.49
C ALA A 108 5.47 -8.53 15.44
N LEU A 109 5.40 -8.16 14.15
CA LEU A 109 5.35 -9.09 13.02
C LEU A 109 6.59 -10.00 12.94
N ALA A 110 7.76 -9.48 13.31
CA ALA A 110 9.01 -10.25 13.30
C ALA A 110 9.13 -11.25 14.45
N SER A 111 8.58 -10.91 15.63
CA SER A 111 8.77 -11.67 16.88
C SER A 111 7.69 -12.72 17.13
N HIS A 112 6.53 -12.63 16.46
CA HIS A 112 5.39 -13.50 16.69
C HIS A 112 5.03 -14.34 15.47
N ASN A 113 4.35 -15.47 15.70
CA ASN A 113 3.96 -16.38 14.62
C ASN A 113 2.63 -15.96 13.99
N PHE A 114 2.70 -15.42 12.77
CA PHE A 114 1.56 -15.06 11.93
C PHE A 114 1.28 -16.07 10.80
N SER A 115 1.50 -17.37 11.05
CA SER A 115 1.31 -18.44 10.04
C SER A 115 -0.10 -18.58 9.44
N ASN A 116 -1.13 -18.00 10.08
CA ASN A 116 -2.49 -17.94 9.54
C ASN A 116 -2.75 -16.70 8.68
N LEU A 117 -1.87 -15.70 8.73
CA LEU A 117 -2.06 -14.44 8.03
C LEU A 117 -1.96 -14.67 6.51
N ARG A 118 -3.03 -14.33 5.79
CA ARG A 118 -3.18 -14.45 4.34
C ARG A 118 -3.20 -13.10 3.65
N SER A 119 -3.69 -12.07 4.33
CA SER A 119 -3.74 -10.70 3.80
C SER A 119 -3.05 -9.74 4.74
N LEU A 120 -2.10 -8.98 4.21
CA LEU A 120 -1.42 -7.92 4.94
C LEU A 120 -1.49 -6.62 4.14
N SER A 121 -1.89 -5.54 4.80
CA SER A 121 -1.91 -4.19 4.24
C SER A 121 -1.23 -3.24 5.20
N LEU A 122 -0.13 -2.64 4.75
CA LEU A 122 0.66 -1.69 5.53
C LEU A 122 0.82 -0.38 4.75
N ALA A 123 0.69 0.74 5.44
CA ALA A 123 0.92 2.06 4.88
C ALA A 123 1.80 2.89 5.82
N TRP A 124 2.97 3.31 5.35
CA TRP A 124 3.92 4.18 6.05
C TRP A 124 3.60 5.65 5.79
N GLY A 125 3.85 6.50 6.78
CA GLY A 125 3.86 7.95 6.57
C GLY A 125 5.02 8.41 5.67
N GLY A 126 4.87 9.61 5.11
CA GLY A 126 5.89 10.31 4.32
C GLY A 126 6.39 11.61 4.91
N GLY A 127 5.74 12.10 5.96
CA GLY A 127 5.97 13.45 6.47
C GLY A 127 5.23 14.49 5.63
N MET A 128 4.97 15.65 6.23
CA MET A 128 4.40 16.76 5.46
C MET A 128 5.48 17.39 4.59
N PHE A 129 5.10 17.93 3.43
CA PHE A 129 6.03 18.61 2.51
C PHE A 129 6.83 19.74 3.18
N GLU A 130 6.28 20.35 4.22
CA GLU A 130 6.92 21.44 4.97
C GLU A 130 8.09 20.96 5.85
N ASP A 131 8.14 19.66 6.17
CA ASP A 131 9.02 19.10 7.21
C ASP A 131 10.29 18.40 6.67
N ALA A 132 10.45 18.25 5.35
CA ALA A 132 11.57 17.50 4.76
C ALA A 132 12.33 18.26 3.65
N PRO A 133 13.63 17.98 3.46
CA PRO A 133 14.36 18.47 2.29
C PRO A 133 13.85 17.78 1.02
N TYR A 134 13.65 18.56 -0.03
CA TYR A 134 13.17 18.11 -1.33
C TYR A 134 14.28 17.41 -2.15
N PRO A 135 13.97 16.35 -2.94
CA PRO A 135 12.68 15.65 -3.04
C PRO A 135 12.35 14.82 -1.79
N HIS A 136 11.07 14.68 -1.47
CA HIS A 136 10.59 13.91 -0.32
C HIS A 136 10.51 12.42 -0.65
N ASP A 137 11.66 11.85 -1.02
CA ASP A 137 11.79 10.43 -1.33
C ASP A 137 11.53 9.60 -0.06
N VAL A 138 10.39 8.91 -0.03
CA VAL A 138 10.00 8.01 1.05
C VAL A 138 10.38 6.59 0.67
N HIS A 139 10.91 5.84 1.63
CA HIS A 139 11.27 4.45 1.42
C HIS A 139 10.76 3.57 2.55
N ILE A 140 10.30 2.37 2.21
CA ILE A 140 10.01 1.32 3.19
C ILE A 140 11.35 0.72 3.65
N PRO A 141 11.65 0.67 4.96
CA PRO A 141 12.92 0.13 5.42
C PRO A 141 13.10 -1.35 5.02
N LYS A 142 14.32 -1.69 4.59
CA LYS A 142 14.71 -3.07 4.24
C LYS A 142 14.31 -4.11 5.29
N GLN A 143 14.49 -3.75 6.57
CA GLN A 143 14.18 -4.64 7.67
C GLN A 143 12.69 -4.96 7.74
N ALA A 144 11.82 -4.00 7.43
CA ALA A 144 10.38 -4.23 7.31
C ALA A 144 10.06 -5.19 6.16
N LEU A 145 10.67 -4.98 4.99
CA LEU A 145 10.50 -5.88 3.83
C LEU A 145 10.96 -7.31 4.12
N LEU A 146 12.09 -7.48 4.81
CA LEU A 146 12.59 -8.79 5.24
C LEU A 146 11.64 -9.46 6.23
N THR A 147 11.09 -8.70 7.19
CA THR A 147 10.09 -9.20 8.14
C THR A 147 8.84 -9.68 7.41
N ILE A 148 8.28 -8.86 6.53
CA ILE A 148 7.11 -9.20 5.71
C ILE A 148 7.38 -10.43 4.85
N GLY A 149 8.56 -10.48 4.21
CA GLY A 149 8.99 -11.60 3.37
C GLY A 149 9.12 -12.94 4.10
N ASN A 150 9.18 -12.95 5.44
CA ASN A 150 9.19 -14.18 6.24
C ASN A 150 7.78 -14.69 6.59
N ILE A 151 6.72 -13.92 6.33
CA ILE A 151 5.32 -14.34 6.52
C ILE A 151 4.87 -15.13 5.28
N VAL A 152 5.47 -16.31 5.07
CA VAL A 152 5.30 -17.14 3.86
C VAL A 152 3.86 -17.65 3.61
N SER A 153 2.96 -17.42 4.56
CA SER A 153 1.54 -17.69 4.44
C SER A 153 0.77 -16.66 3.61
N LEU A 154 1.34 -15.48 3.34
CA LEU A 154 0.65 -14.40 2.65
C LEU A 154 0.23 -14.79 1.24
N GLU A 155 -1.03 -14.45 0.92
CA GLU A 155 -1.66 -14.56 -0.39
C GLU A 155 -1.94 -13.17 -0.98
N GLN A 156 -2.07 -12.14 -0.14
CA GLN A 156 -2.35 -10.76 -0.53
C GLN A 156 -1.45 -9.81 0.26
N LEU A 157 -0.76 -8.91 -0.44
CA LEU A 157 0.10 -7.90 0.14
C LEU A 157 -0.19 -6.54 -0.48
N TYR A 158 -0.45 -5.55 0.36
CA TYR A 158 -0.59 -4.15 -0.01
C TYR A 158 0.48 -3.35 0.73
N LEU A 159 1.26 -2.58 -0.01
CA LEU A 159 2.27 -1.67 0.49
C LEU A 159 2.00 -0.28 -0.05
N CYS A 160 2.06 0.71 0.83
CA CYS A 160 1.95 2.12 0.50
C CYS A 160 2.95 2.88 1.35
N ALA A 161 3.62 3.88 0.80
CA ALA A 161 4.47 4.77 1.58
C ALA A 161 4.32 6.19 1.06
N GLY A 162 4.40 7.16 1.96
CA GLY A 162 4.26 8.56 1.62
C GLY A 162 2.89 9.15 1.95
N LEU A 163 2.71 10.39 1.52
CA LEU A 163 1.44 11.10 1.62
C LEU A 163 0.37 10.41 0.78
N ASN A 164 -0.74 10.06 1.42
CA ASN A 164 -1.91 9.48 0.77
C ASN A 164 -3.00 10.52 0.44
N ILE A 165 -2.68 11.80 0.61
CA ILE A 165 -3.51 12.96 0.28
C ILE A 165 -2.75 13.77 -0.76
N GLY A 166 -3.38 14.09 -1.90
CA GLY A 166 -2.74 14.82 -2.99
C GLY A 166 -2.58 13.97 -4.25
N ARG A 167 -1.83 14.50 -5.22
CA ARG A 167 -1.53 13.83 -6.51
C ARG A 167 -0.10 13.32 -6.57
N GLU A 168 0.75 13.86 -5.69
CA GLU A 168 2.17 13.61 -5.57
C GLU A 168 2.41 12.22 -4.95
N CYS A 169 3.29 11.45 -5.59
CA CYS A 169 3.69 10.13 -5.13
C CYS A 169 5.13 10.22 -4.61
N GLN A 170 5.35 9.93 -3.33
CA GLN A 170 6.65 10.07 -2.67
C GLN A 170 7.47 8.78 -2.61
N TRP A 171 6.84 7.62 -2.86
CA TRP A 171 7.54 6.36 -2.71
C TRP A 171 8.34 6.01 -3.96
N ALA A 172 9.60 6.41 -4.01
CA ALA A 172 10.54 5.95 -5.01
C ALA A 172 10.87 4.46 -4.78
N VAL A 173 10.27 3.59 -5.58
CA VAL A 173 10.30 2.14 -5.34
C VAL A 173 11.59 1.50 -5.81
N ASP A 174 12.32 0.86 -4.88
CA ASP A 174 13.36 -0.10 -5.24
C ASP A 174 12.75 -1.48 -5.50
N HIS A 175 12.39 -1.74 -6.76
CA HIS A 175 11.83 -3.05 -7.15
C HIS A 175 12.82 -4.20 -6.99
N ALA A 176 14.14 -3.95 -7.11
CA ALA A 176 15.13 -5.02 -6.97
C ALA A 176 15.19 -5.49 -5.51
N GLU A 177 15.13 -4.55 -4.56
CA GLU A 177 15.05 -4.85 -3.15
C GLU A 177 13.75 -5.57 -2.77
N LEU A 178 12.60 -5.09 -3.27
CA LEU A 178 11.31 -5.75 -3.05
C LEU A 178 11.29 -7.19 -3.58
N VAL A 179 11.73 -7.43 -4.82
CA VAL A 179 11.84 -8.76 -5.42
C VAL A 179 12.73 -9.67 -4.55
N THR A 180 13.86 -9.14 -4.08
CA THR A 180 14.80 -9.89 -3.23
C THR A 180 14.19 -10.25 -1.89
N CYS A 181 13.53 -9.30 -1.21
CA CYS A 181 13.00 -9.50 0.13
C CYS A 181 11.71 -10.33 0.13
N LEU A 182 10.83 -10.09 -0.84
CA LEU A 182 9.50 -10.72 -0.92
C LEU A 182 9.50 -12.04 -1.70
N GLY A 183 10.58 -12.40 -2.40
CA GLY A 183 10.65 -13.60 -3.23
C GLY A 183 10.42 -14.92 -2.50
N LYS A 184 10.41 -14.94 -1.16
CA LYS A 184 10.04 -16.10 -0.34
C LYS A 184 8.53 -16.33 -0.23
N LEU A 185 7.70 -15.34 -0.56
CA LEU A 185 6.24 -15.39 -0.44
C LEU A 185 5.61 -16.21 -1.57
N LYS A 186 5.92 -17.51 -1.62
CA LYS A 186 5.54 -18.39 -2.75
C LYS A 186 4.04 -18.56 -2.95
N LYS A 187 3.22 -18.19 -1.97
CA LYS A 187 1.76 -18.23 -2.04
C LYS A 187 1.14 -16.88 -2.39
N LEU A 188 1.94 -15.84 -2.61
CA LEU A 188 1.44 -14.50 -2.87
C LEU A 188 0.77 -14.45 -4.25
N ARG A 189 -0.53 -14.17 -4.25
CA ARG A 189 -1.38 -14.09 -5.44
C ARG A 189 -1.64 -12.65 -5.87
N LYS A 190 -1.66 -11.73 -4.91
CA LYS A 190 -1.94 -10.30 -5.14
C LYS A 190 -0.87 -9.43 -4.48
N LEU A 191 -0.28 -8.53 -5.25
CA LEU A 191 0.66 -7.52 -4.77
C LEU A 191 0.20 -6.13 -5.20
N ALA A 192 0.02 -5.21 -4.26
CA ALA A 192 -0.26 -3.81 -4.58
C ALA A 192 0.86 -2.92 -4.05
N LEU A 193 1.47 -2.15 -4.95
CA LEU A 193 2.36 -1.06 -4.64
C LEU A 193 1.57 0.23 -4.94
N VAL A 194 1.33 1.04 -3.91
CA VAL A 194 0.48 2.23 -4.00
C VAL A 194 1.25 3.46 -3.54
N GLN A 195 0.99 4.60 -4.18
CA GLN A 195 1.78 5.83 -4.05
C GLN A 195 3.23 5.68 -4.56
N ASP A 196 3.48 4.69 -5.41
CA ASP A 196 4.77 4.45 -6.03
C ASP A 196 5.07 5.47 -7.12
N THR A 197 6.30 5.99 -7.13
CA THR A 197 6.81 6.90 -8.15
C THR A 197 8.13 6.44 -8.73
N TYR A 198 8.55 7.06 -9.84
CA TYR A 198 9.65 6.61 -10.67
C TYR A 198 10.55 7.76 -11.12
N PRO A 199 11.86 7.52 -11.27
CA PRO A 199 12.74 8.50 -11.90
C PRO A 199 12.36 8.69 -13.38
N ILE A 200 12.50 9.91 -13.88
CA ILE A 200 12.30 10.21 -15.30
C ILE A 200 13.49 9.64 -16.09
N ALA A 201 13.20 8.66 -16.96
CA ALA A 201 14.21 8.01 -17.78
C ALA A 201 14.94 9.01 -18.69
N GLY A 202 16.24 8.79 -18.88
CA GLY A 202 17.09 9.75 -19.60
C GLY A 202 17.58 10.91 -18.74
N GLY A 203 17.17 10.96 -17.45
CA GLY A 203 17.73 11.87 -16.46
C GLY A 203 17.47 13.33 -16.79
N ALA A 204 16.21 13.69 -17.05
CA ALA A 204 15.80 15.09 -17.22
C ALA A 204 16.29 15.89 -16.00
N ILE A 205 17.39 16.62 -16.19
CA ILE A 205 18.13 17.25 -15.09
C ILE A 205 17.22 18.28 -14.44
N GLY A 206 16.97 18.12 -13.14
CA GLY A 206 16.18 19.06 -12.34
C GLY A 206 14.68 18.80 -12.34
N ILE A 207 14.22 17.61 -12.74
CA ILE A 207 12.83 17.17 -12.54
C ILE A 207 12.81 15.98 -11.58
N ASP A 208 12.12 16.16 -10.47
CA ASP A 208 12.07 15.21 -9.38
C ASP A 208 11.12 14.04 -9.64
N SER A 209 11.38 12.93 -8.96
CA SER A 209 10.60 11.69 -9.03
C SER A 209 9.13 11.92 -8.68
N GLU A 210 8.81 12.82 -7.77
CA GLU A 210 7.43 13.13 -7.34
C GLU A 210 6.56 13.68 -8.48
N LEU A 211 7.18 14.39 -9.43
CA LEU A 211 6.51 15.00 -10.56
C LEU A 211 6.31 14.02 -11.73
N TYR A 212 6.70 12.76 -11.58
CA TYR A 212 6.68 11.74 -12.63
C TYR A 212 5.30 11.61 -13.31
N TYR A 213 4.22 11.58 -12.53
CA TYR A 213 2.85 11.47 -13.03
C TYR A 213 2.19 12.81 -13.37
N GLU A 214 2.88 13.93 -13.17
CA GLU A 214 2.34 15.27 -13.40
C GLU A 214 2.96 15.95 -14.61
N SER A 215 4.28 15.78 -14.79
CA SER A 215 5.02 16.48 -15.85
C SER A 215 4.97 15.76 -17.19
N PHE A 216 4.60 14.47 -17.22
CA PHE A 216 4.52 13.64 -18.43
C PHE A 216 5.74 13.77 -19.37
N VAL A 217 6.93 13.95 -18.80
CA VAL A 217 8.15 14.31 -19.55
C VAL A 217 8.53 13.16 -20.49
N VAL A 218 8.55 13.46 -21.80
CA VAL A 218 9.00 12.53 -22.82
C VAL A 218 10.44 12.83 -23.18
N THR A 219 11.33 11.89 -22.85
CA THR A 219 12.73 11.92 -23.28
C THR A 219 12.94 10.96 -24.44
N ARG A 220 14.11 11.02 -25.08
CA ARG A 220 14.49 10.04 -26.11
C ARG A 220 14.37 8.59 -25.63
N ASN A 221 14.76 8.32 -24.38
CA ASN A 221 14.64 6.98 -23.79
C ASN A 221 13.18 6.59 -23.59
N MET A 222 12.27 7.53 -23.28
CA MET A 222 10.84 7.24 -23.24
C MET A 222 10.32 6.84 -24.61
N ILE A 223 10.74 7.52 -25.68
CA ILE A 223 10.36 7.16 -27.05
C ILE A 223 10.84 5.74 -27.38
N GLU A 224 12.12 5.46 -27.13
CA GLU A 224 12.71 4.12 -27.36
C GLU A 224 11.97 3.03 -26.55
N ASP A 225 11.68 3.28 -25.27
CA ASP A 225 10.95 2.33 -24.43
C ASP A 225 9.50 2.12 -24.88
N SER A 226 8.86 3.15 -25.46
CA SER A 226 7.48 3.07 -25.94
C SER A 226 7.33 2.08 -27.10
N GLU A 227 8.39 1.89 -27.90
CA GLU A 227 8.42 1.03 -29.09
C GLU A 227 8.80 -0.43 -28.77
N LEU A 228 9.12 -0.77 -27.52
CA LEU A 228 9.64 -2.10 -27.16
C LEU A 228 8.60 -3.23 -27.21
N ARG A 229 7.32 -2.92 -27.08
CA ARG A 229 6.23 -3.90 -26.98
C ARG A 229 5.04 -3.52 -27.89
N PRO A 230 5.25 -3.44 -29.23
CA PRO A 230 4.22 -3.01 -30.16
C PRO A 230 3.02 -3.98 -30.19
N GLU A 231 3.19 -5.23 -29.77
CA GLU A 231 2.11 -6.23 -29.68
C GLU A 231 1.06 -5.92 -28.61
N LEU A 232 1.35 -5.01 -27.69
CA LEU A 232 0.43 -4.55 -26.64
C LEU A 232 -0.26 -3.23 -26.99
N ASP A 233 0.07 -2.64 -28.12
CA ASP A 233 -0.60 -1.46 -28.61
C ASP A 233 -1.94 -1.92 -29.19
N ASP A 234 -3.02 -1.26 -28.77
CA ASP A 234 -4.34 -1.50 -29.36
C ASP A 234 -4.22 -1.33 -30.88
N GLU A 235 -4.87 -2.21 -31.66
CA GLU A 235 -5.08 -1.98 -33.08
C GLU A 235 -5.92 -0.70 -33.18
N GLU A 236 -5.26 0.46 -33.26
CA GLU A 236 -5.90 1.75 -33.49
C GLU A 236 -6.77 1.56 -34.73
N SER A 237 -8.10 1.55 -34.56
CA SER A 237 -8.99 1.57 -35.70
C SER A 237 -8.68 2.87 -36.43
N ASP A 238 -8.25 2.77 -37.69
CA ASP A 238 -7.96 3.89 -38.60
C ASP A 238 -9.13 4.92 -38.74
N GLU A 239 -10.25 4.74 -38.04
CA GLU A 239 -11.46 5.57 -38.07
C GLU A 239 -11.48 6.72 -37.05
N ASP A 240 -10.63 6.72 -36.01
CA ASP A 240 -10.60 7.81 -35.01
C ASP A 240 -9.61 8.96 -35.35
N ASP A 241 -8.77 8.78 -36.38
CA ASP A 241 -7.85 9.82 -36.87
C ASP A 241 -8.54 10.86 -37.80
N GLU A 242 -9.83 10.66 -38.14
CA GLU A 242 -10.61 11.57 -39.01
C GLU A 242 -11.66 12.44 -38.27
N MET A 243 -11.61 12.57 -36.94
CA MET A 243 -12.42 13.59 -36.25
C MET A 243 -11.64 14.90 -36.08
N GLU A 244 -11.96 15.85 -36.98
CA GLU A 244 -11.54 17.26 -37.01
C GLU A 244 -11.06 17.82 -35.65
N ILE A 245 -9.74 17.93 -35.53
CA ILE A 245 -9.05 18.46 -34.36
C ILE A 245 -9.10 20.00 -34.40
N ASN A 246 -9.78 20.61 -33.42
CA ASN A 246 -9.64 22.04 -33.13
C ASN A 246 -8.24 22.34 -32.60
N ASP A 247 -7.62 23.36 -33.20
CA ASP A 247 -6.18 23.70 -33.27
C ASP A 247 -5.54 24.23 -31.96
N ASP A 248 -6.02 23.85 -30.77
CA ASP A 248 -5.50 24.39 -29.49
C ASP A 248 -5.04 23.32 -28.47
N ASN A 249 -5.01 22.03 -28.82
CA ASN A 249 -4.66 20.95 -27.87
C ASN A 249 -3.73 19.85 -28.45
N TYR A 250 -2.88 20.21 -29.42
CA TYR A 250 -2.11 19.26 -30.24
C TYR A 250 -0.88 18.63 -29.54
N GLU A 251 -0.36 19.23 -28.46
CA GLU A 251 0.73 18.64 -27.66
C GLU A 251 0.26 17.47 -26.76
N GLY A 252 -1.05 17.26 -26.62
CA GLY A 252 -1.63 16.28 -25.68
C GLY A 252 -1.81 14.84 -26.19
N THR A 253 -1.47 14.51 -27.44
CA THR A 253 -1.80 13.19 -28.02
C THR A 253 -0.59 12.29 -28.24
N MET A 254 0.44 12.74 -28.97
CA MET A 254 1.58 11.87 -29.31
C MET A 254 2.55 11.68 -28.13
N GLU A 255 2.94 12.76 -27.45
CA GLU A 255 3.83 12.69 -26.29
C GLU A 255 3.19 11.89 -25.16
N MET A 256 1.89 12.10 -24.91
CA MET A 256 1.15 11.35 -23.92
C MET A 256 1.03 9.86 -24.31
N ARG A 257 0.86 9.53 -25.60
CA ARG A 257 0.92 8.14 -26.09
C ARG A 257 2.29 7.52 -25.82
N TRP A 258 3.39 8.19 -26.18
CA TRP A 258 4.74 7.70 -25.90
C TRP A 258 4.98 7.49 -24.40
N TRP A 259 4.60 8.46 -23.58
CA TRP A 259 4.75 8.35 -22.12
C TRP A 259 3.95 7.16 -21.57
N ASN A 260 2.68 7.01 -21.95
CA ASN A 260 1.82 5.91 -21.48
C ASN A 260 2.37 4.54 -21.89
N ARG A 261 2.79 4.38 -23.16
CA ARG A 261 3.38 3.13 -23.66
C ARG A 261 4.70 2.82 -22.96
N ALA A 262 5.59 3.81 -22.83
CA ALA A 262 6.86 3.64 -22.13
C ALA A 262 6.67 3.25 -20.66
N HIS A 263 5.77 3.95 -19.96
CA HIS A 263 5.44 3.67 -18.56
C HIS A 263 4.84 2.26 -18.41
N ARG A 264 3.85 1.89 -19.22
CA ARG A 264 3.27 0.53 -19.28
C ARG A 264 4.35 -0.52 -19.45
N ASN A 265 5.22 -0.36 -20.45
CA ASN A 265 6.27 -1.33 -20.77
C ASN A 265 7.25 -1.52 -19.60
N ARG A 266 7.64 -0.44 -18.92
CA ARG A 266 8.48 -0.53 -17.70
C ARG A 266 7.76 -1.21 -16.54
N MET A 267 6.47 -0.92 -16.32
CA MET A 267 5.72 -1.56 -15.23
C MET A 267 5.58 -3.06 -15.49
N LEU A 268 5.42 -3.47 -16.76
CA LEU A 268 5.45 -4.87 -17.17
C LEU A 268 6.82 -5.51 -16.94
N ASP A 269 7.92 -4.85 -17.28
CA ASP A 269 9.28 -5.33 -16.99
C ASP A 269 9.50 -5.56 -15.49
N HIS A 270 8.94 -4.69 -14.64
CA HIS A 270 8.96 -4.88 -13.19
C HIS A 270 8.08 -6.07 -12.79
N ALA A 271 6.83 -6.12 -13.24
CA ALA A 271 5.89 -7.19 -12.91
C ALA A 271 6.43 -8.59 -13.30
N GLU A 272 7.11 -8.71 -14.45
CA GLU A 272 7.76 -9.95 -14.89
C GLU A 272 8.85 -10.42 -13.91
N LYS A 273 9.63 -9.50 -13.33
CA LYS A 273 10.63 -9.83 -12.30
C LYS A 273 9.97 -10.36 -11.03
N TYR A 274 8.82 -9.83 -10.62
CA TYR A 274 8.05 -10.38 -9.51
C TYR A 274 7.49 -11.76 -9.86
N ALA A 275 6.89 -11.90 -11.04
CA ALA A 275 6.29 -13.13 -11.52
C ALA A 275 7.31 -14.27 -11.66
N ALA A 276 8.59 -13.96 -11.90
CA ALA A 276 9.68 -14.92 -11.94
C ALA A 276 10.03 -15.51 -10.55
N VAL A 277 9.81 -14.78 -9.46
CA VAL A 277 10.12 -15.24 -8.09
C VAL A 277 8.88 -15.60 -7.27
N LEU A 278 7.70 -15.14 -7.67
CA LEU A 278 6.40 -15.40 -7.04
C LEU A 278 5.54 -16.28 -7.97
N PRO A 279 5.60 -17.61 -7.84
CA PRO A 279 4.99 -18.52 -8.82
C PRO A 279 3.46 -18.39 -8.89
N GLU A 280 2.81 -18.14 -7.75
CA GLU A 280 1.35 -18.03 -7.62
C GLU A 280 0.83 -16.59 -7.87
N LEU A 281 1.69 -15.65 -8.30
CA LEU A 281 1.26 -14.27 -8.54
C LEU A 281 0.29 -14.22 -9.73
N GLU A 282 -0.94 -13.80 -9.45
CA GLU A 282 -2.04 -13.68 -10.42
C GLU A 282 -2.25 -12.23 -10.84
N TRP A 283 -2.05 -11.30 -9.90
CA TRP A 283 -2.37 -9.89 -10.08
C TRP A 283 -1.40 -8.98 -9.32
N MET A 284 -1.02 -7.87 -9.95
CA MET A 284 -0.17 -6.84 -9.36
C MET A 284 -0.69 -5.44 -9.71
N LEU A 285 -0.70 -4.52 -8.74
CA LEU A 285 -0.84 -3.08 -8.98
C LEU A 285 0.54 -2.43 -8.84
N CYS A 286 1.02 -1.81 -9.91
CA CYS A 286 2.31 -1.16 -10.01
C CYS A 286 2.20 0.01 -10.99
N GLY A 287 2.69 1.18 -10.63
CA GLY A 287 2.68 2.37 -11.48
C GLY A 287 1.30 2.97 -11.70
N LYS A 288 0.34 2.75 -10.80
CA LYS A 288 -1.10 2.99 -11.06
C LYS A 288 -1.71 2.07 -12.15
N TRP A 289 -1.00 1.01 -12.58
CA TRP A 289 -1.51 0.02 -13.54
C TRP A 289 -1.88 -1.31 -12.86
N PRO A 290 -3.13 -1.79 -13.03
CA PRO A 290 -3.47 -3.17 -12.71
C PRO A 290 -2.92 -4.10 -13.79
N ILE A 291 -2.07 -5.04 -13.40
CA ILE A 291 -1.41 -6.02 -14.27
C ILE A 291 -1.87 -7.42 -13.82
N GLY A 292 -2.39 -8.23 -14.73
CA GLY A 292 -2.84 -9.59 -14.47
C GLY A 292 -2.16 -10.60 -15.39
N ARG A 293 -2.10 -11.86 -14.96
CA ARG A 293 -1.88 -12.98 -15.89
C ARG A 293 -3.22 -13.40 -16.47
N ASP A 294 -3.30 -13.48 -17.79
CA ASP A 294 -4.39 -14.14 -18.50
C ASP A 294 -4.34 -15.68 -18.34
#